data_AF-A0A7S3MB29-F1
#
_entry.id   AF-A0A7S3MB29-F1
#
_cell.length_a   1.000
_cell.length_b   1.000
_cell.length_c   1.000
_cell.angle_alpha   90.00
_cell.angle_beta   90.00
_cell.angle_gamma   90.00
#
_symmetry.space_group_name_H-M   'P 1'
#
loop_
_entity.id
_entity.type
_entity.pdbx_description
1 polymer ?
#
loop_
_entity_poly.entity_id
_entity_poly.type
_entity_poly.pdbx_seq_one_letter_code
_entity_poly.pdbx_strand_id
1 'polypeptide(L)'
;FYGLDLSAAVPRSTKEHFTQPIVDYIDPGCLVSEYITTRFDFATVTVESLQNIEIPFNFPIHQPCLVHGIAGWFDALFEGTDSTVVLSTAPWCPGTHWYQIRFLLE
;
A
#
# COMPACT_ATOMS: atom_id res chain seq x y z
N PHE A 1 -31.41 2.42 -14.29
CA PHE A 1 -31.54 1.13 -13.57
C PHE A 1 -33.02 0.76 -13.48
N TYR A 2 -33.53 -0.13 -14.34
CA TYR A 2 -34.97 -0.46 -14.42
C TYR A 2 -35.90 0.77 -14.46
N GLY A 3 -35.55 1.78 -15.26
CA GLY A 3 -36.31 3.05 -15.34
C GLY A 3 -36.05 4.06 -14.22
N LEU A 4 -35.25 3.73 -13.20
CA LEU A 4 -34.81 4.65 -12.16
C LEU A 4 -33.53 5.39 -12.57
N ASP A 5 -33.51 6.71 -12.34
CA ASP A 5 -32.31 7.54 -12.39
C ASP A 5 -31.59 7.49 -11.03
N LEU A 6 -30.34 7.03 -11.04
CA LEU A 6 -29.48 6.89 -9.86
C LEU A 6 -28.35 7.94 -9.85
N SER A 7 -28.40 8.93 -10.73
CA SER A 7 -27.37 9.98 -10.86
C SER A 7 -27.05 10.67 -9.53
N ALA A 8 -28.05 10.89 -8.68
CA ALA A 8 -27.87 11.48 -7.35
C ALA A 8 -27.00 10.64 -6.39
N ALA A 9 -26.88 9.33 -6.61
CA ALA A 9 -26.05 8.45 -5.79
C ALA A 9 -24.57 8.46 -6.21
N VAL A 10 -24.24 8.99 -7.39
CA VAL A 10 -22.88 8.95 -7.96
C VAL A 10 -21.83 9.56 -7.02
N PRO A 11 -22.00 10.77 -6.44
CA PRO A 11 -20.98 11.35 -5.58
C PRO A 11 -20.63 10.47 -4.38
N ARG A 12 -21.66 9.85 -3.77
CA ARG A 12 -21.49 8.94 -2.64
C ARG A 12 -20.82 7.64 -3.08
N SER A 13 -21.28 7.05 -4.18
CA SER A 13 -20.72 5.81 -4.72
C SER A 13 -19.26 5.97 -5.12
N THR A 14 -18.89 7.09 -5.73
CA THR A 14 -17.51 7.42 -6.10
C THR A 14 -16.65 7.48 -4.84
N LYS A 15 -17.04 8.30 -3.86
CA LYS A 15 -16.30 8.42 -2.60
C LYS A 15 -16.12 7.07 -1.90
N GLU A 16 -17.20 6.29 -1.75
CA GLU A 16 -17.12 4.96 -1.13
C GLU A 16 -16.21 4.01 -1.92
N HIS A 17 -16.19 4.08 -3.24
CA HIS A 17 -15.30 3.26 -4.07
C HIS A 17 -13.82 3.63 -3.88
N PHE A 18 -13.48 4.92 -3.89
CA PHE A 18 -12.10 5.38 -3.71
C PHE A 18 -11.57 5.15 -2.28
N THR A 19 -12.44 5.03 -1.28
CA THR A 19 -12.02 4.68 0.10
C THR A 19 -11.62 3.21 0.28
N GLN A 20 -11.88 2.35 -0.72
CA GLN A 20 -11.55 0.93 -0.62
C GLN A 20 -10.10 0.71 -1.07
N PRO A 21 -9.23 0.17 -0.21
CA PRO A 21 -7.91 -0.26 -0.66
C PRO A 21 -8.06 -1.44 -1.63
N ILE A 22 -7.23 -1.44 -2.67
CA ILE A 22 -7.18 -2.52 -3.65
C ILE A 22 -6.07 -3.49 -3.24
N VAL A 23 -6.39 -4.77 -3.13
CA VAL A 23 -5.43 -5.85 -2.82
C VAL A 23 -5.24 -6.72 -4.06
N ASP A 24 -4.08 -6.62 -4.69
CA ASP A 24 -3.75 -7.31 -5.94
C ASP A 24 -2.24 -7.25 -6.23
N TYR A 25 -1.78 -7.98 -7.24
CA TYR A 25 -0.43 -7.83 -7.77
C TYR A 25 -0.22 -6.48 -8.44
N ILE A 26 0.97 -5.92 -8.27
CA ILE A 26 1.40 -4.68 -8.89
C ILE A 26 2.54 -5.00 -9.85
N ASP A 27 2.41 -4.57 -11.10
CA ASP A 27 3.54 -4.51 -12.03
C ASP A 27 4.55 -3.47 -11.51
N PRO A 28 5.80 -3.84 -11.18
CA PRO A 28 6.82 -2.90 -10.73
C PRO A 28 7.02 -1.72 -11.70
N GLY A 29 6.77 -1.90 -13.00
CA GLY A 29 6.86 -0.83 -14.01
C GLY A 29 5.85 0.30 -13.83
N CYS A 30 4.81 0.11 -13.02
CA CYS A 30 3.84 1.17 -12.67
C CYS A 30 4.31 2.05 -11.50
N LEU A 31 5.39 1.70 -10.80
CA LEU A 31 5.95 2.53 -9.73
C LEU A 31 6.76 3.67 -10.36
N VAL A 32 6.39 4.91 -10.00
CA VAL A 32 6.96 6.14 -10.60
C VAL A 32 8.01 6.83 -9.73
N SER A 33 8.30 6.26 -8.55
CA SER A 33 9.30 6.73 -7.59
C SER A 33 9.87 5.56 -6.81
N GLU A 34 11.03 5.77 -6.20
CA GLU A 34 11.59 4.85 -5.21
C GLU A 34 10.68 4.77 -3.98
N TYR A 35 10.63 3.60 -3.37
CA TYR A 35 9.84 3.37 -2.17
C TYR A 35 10.53 3.96 -0.94
N ILE A 36 9.73 4.28 0.07
CA ILE A 36 10.21 4.59 1.41
C ILE A 36 9.97 3.40 2.33
N THR A 37 10.75 3.29 3.41
CA THR A 37 10.59 2.21 4.39
C THR A 37 10.43 2.79 5.79
N THR A 38 9.40 2.33 6.49
CA THR A 38 9.24 2.54 7.93
C THR A 38 9.43 1.21 8.63
N ARG A 39 10.46 1.10 9.49
CA ARG A 39 10.77 -0.12 10.23
C ARG A 39 10.05 -0.12 11.57
N PHE A 40 9.38 -1.21 11.88
CA PHE A 40 8.83 -1.51 13.21
C PHE A 40 9.66 -2.64 13.82
N ASP A 41 10.40 -2.34 14.89
CA ASP A 41 11.13 -3.37 15.64
C ASP A 41 10.22 -3.96 16.72
N PHE A 42 9.77 -5.20 16.50
CA PHE A 42 8.86 -5.88 17.42
C PHE A 42 9.47 -6.21 18.79
N ALA A 43 10.79 -6.09 18.96
CA ALA A 43 11.42 -6.24 20.27
C ALA A 43 11.26 -4.99 21.16
N THR A 44 11.08 -3.82 20.56
CA THR A 44 11.09 -2.53 21.26
C THR A 44 9.80 -1.71 21.09
N VAL A 45 9.02 -1.99 20.05
CA VAL A 45 7.75 -1.29 19.78
C VAL A 45 6.73 -1.57 20.89
N THR A 46 5.95 -0.55 21.25
CA THR A 46 4.87 -0.70 22.22
C THR A 46 3.53 -0.89 21.52
N VAL A 47 2.58 -1.56 22.18
CA VAL A 47 1.23 -1.75 21.65
C VAL A 47 0.55 -0.41 21.40
N GLU A 48 0.76 0.57 22.28
CA GLU A 48 0.19 1.92 22.18
C GLU A 48 0.66 2.63 20.91
N SER A 49 1.94 2.47 20.54
CA SER A 49 2.49 3.10 19.32
C SER A 49 1.90 2.52 18.03
N LEU A 50 1.40 1.28 18.06
CA LEU A 50 0.76 0.64 16.90
C LEU A 50 -0.72 1.02 16.73
N GLN A 51 -1.33 1.71 17.70
CA GLN A 51 -2.72 2.16 17.61
C GLN A 51 -2.89 3.33 16.64
N ASN A 52 -1.86 4.16 16.48
CA ASN A 52 -1.84 5.26 15.53
C ASN A 52 -0.48 5.34 14.85
N ILE A 53 -0.44 4.90 13.59
CA ILE A 53 0.78 4.84 12.79
C ILE A 53 0.79 6.02 11.82
N GLU A 54 1.75 6.92 12.00
CA GLU A 54 2.02 8.01 11.06
C GLU A 54 3.29 7.71 10.27
N ILE A 55 3.18 7.67 8.94
CA ILE A 55 4.29 7.40 8.03
C ILE A 55 4.53 8.66 7.20
N PRO A 56 5.53 9.49 7.54
CA PRO A 56 5.89 10.63 6.73
C PRO A 56 6.51 10.14 5.42
N PHE A 57 6.10 10.72 4.30
CA PHE A 57 6.61 10.33 2.98
C PHE A 57 7.01 11.53 2.11
N ASN A 58 8.00 11.31 1.27
CA ASN A 58 8.42 12.22 0.22
C ASN A 58 8.95 11.40 -0.96
N PHE A 59 8.23 11.43 -2.08
CA PHE A 59 8.53 10.66 -3.27
C PHE A 59 9.04 11.60 -4.38
N PRO A 60 10.35 11.56 -4.72
CA PRO A 60 10.86 12.34 -5.84
C PRO A 60 10.33 11.77 -7.16
N ILE A 61 9.71 12.62 -7.99
CA ILE A 61 9.21 12.25 -9.32
C ILE A 61 10.12 12.85 -10.38
N HIS A 62 10.72 11.99 -11.21
CA HIS A 62 11.71 12.40 -12.21
C HIS A 62 11.13 12.64 -13.60
N GLN A 63 9.94 12.11 -13.88
CA GLN A 63 9.27 12.24 -15.17
C GLN A 63 7.81 12.68 -14.97
N PRO A 64 7.28 13.60 -15.81
CA PRO A 64 5.87 13.95 -15.76
C PRO A 64 4.99 12.72 -15.93
N CYS A 65 4.15 12.44 -14.94
CA CYS A 65 3.22 11.32 -14.95
C CYS A 65 1.97 11.67 -14.15
N LEU A 66 0.89 10.93 -14.37
CA LEU A 66 -0.28 10.96 -13.51
C LEU A 66 -0.08 9.97 -12.36
N VAL A 67 -0.19 10.46 -11.12
CA VAL A 67 -0.11 9.62 -9.92
C VAL A 67 -1.53 9.27 -9.47
N HIS A 68 -1.93 8.02 -9.67
CA HIS A 68 -3.28 7.56 -9.30
C HIS A 68 -3.41 7.19 -7.81
N GLY A 69 -2.30 6.98 -7.11
CA GLY A 69 -2.33 6.37 -5.79
C GLY A 69 -0.95 6.05 -5.22
N ILE A 70 -0.97 5.47 -4.02
CA ILE A 70 0.19 4.96 -3.29
C ILE A 70 0.09 3.44 -3.23
N ALA A 71 1.18 2.75 -3.56
CA ALA A 71 1.33 1.32 -3.37
C ALA A 71 2.03 1.02 -2.04
N GLY A 72 1.66 -0.09 -1.40
CA GLY A 72 2.28 -0.57 -0.17
C GLY A 72 2.47 -2.08 -0.18
N TRP A 73 3.53 -2.52 0.49
CA TRP A 73 3.86 -3.91 0.77
C TRP A 73 4.66 -3.96 2.07
N PHE A 74 5.05 -5.15 2.53
CA PHE A 74 5.86 -5.28 3.72
C PHE A 74 6.91 -6.37 3.57
N ASP A 75 7.96 -6.24 4.36
CA ASP A 75 8.95 -7.28 4.59
C ASP A 75 8.94 -7.64 6.06
N ALA A 76 9.02 -8.94 6.37
CA ALA A 76 9.23 -9.43 7.72
C ALA A 76 10.64 -10.03 7.82
N LEU A 77 11.44 -9.47 8.73
CA LEU A 77 12.81 -9.91 9.00
C LEU A 77 12.81 -10.76 10.27
N PHE A 78 13.30 -11.98 10.16
CA PHE A 78 13.45 -12.93 11.25
C PHE A 78 14.94 -13.04 11.58
N GLU A 79 15.41 -12.23 12.52
CA GLU A 79 16.82 -12.15 12.95
C GLU A 79 17.12 -13.26 13.96
N GLY A 80 17.46 -14.45 13.45
CA GLY A 80 17.88 -15.60 14.26
C GLY A 80 19.35 -15.54 14.66
N THR A 81 19.77 -16.39 15.60
CA THR A 81 21.15 -16.43 16.11
C THR A 81 22.18 -16.77 15.03
N ASP A 82 21.87 -17.72 14.15
CA ASP A 82 22.80 -18.21 13.11
C ASP A 82 22.58 -17.55 11.74
N SER A 83 21.36 -17.08 11.47
CA SER A 83 21.00 -16.47 10.19
C SER A 83 19.75 -15.60 10.28
N THR A 84 19.65 -14.63 9.38
CA THR A 84 18.45 -13.83 9.17
C THR A 84 17.66 -14.37 7.98
N VAL A 85 16.37 -14.59 8.17
CA VAL A 85 15.43 -14.97 7.10
C VAL A 85 14.52 -13.79 6.77
N VAL A 86 14.24 -13.55 5.49
CA VAL A 86 13.37 -12.46 5.05
C VAL A 86 12.19 -13.03 4.28
N LEU A 87 10.98 -12.67 4.71
CA LEU A 87 9.76 -12.82 3.93
C LEU A 87 9.44 -11.46 3.31
N SER A 88 9.52 -11.34 1.99
CA SER A 88 9.18 -10.11 1.28
C SER A 88 7.89 -10.29 0.47
N THR A 89 6.99 -9.31 0.55
CA THR A 89 5.81 -9.22 -0.34
C THR A 89 5.98 -8.15 -1.41
N ALA A 90 7.20 -7.66 -1.62
CA ALA A 90 7.49 -6.64 -2.61
C ALA A 90 7.09 -7.09 -4.04
N PRO A 91 6.71 -6.15 -4.92
CA PRO A 91 6.17 -6.50 -6.25
C PRO A 91 7.20 -7.15 -7.19
N TRP A 92 8.50 -7.06 -6.89
CA TRP A 92 9.57 -7.75 -7.62
C TRP A 92 9.90 -9.15 -7.06
N CYS A 93 9.28 -9.56 -5.96
CA CYS A 93 9.45 -10.89 -5.36
C CYS A 93 8.37 -11.87 -5.84
N PRO A 94 8.57 -13.19 -5.67
CA PRO A 94 7.53 -14.17 -5.93
C PRO A 94 6.24 -13.85 -5.19
N GLY A 95 5.11 -13.99 -5.88
CA GLY A 95 3.81 -13.64 -5.34
C GLY A 95 3.43 -14.41 -4.07
N THR A 96 2.78 -13.71 -3.14
CA THR A 96 2.27 -14.28 -1.89
C THR A 96 0.75 -14.05 -1.80
N HIS A 97 0.07 -14.77 -0.89
CA HIS A 97 -1.36 -14.57 -0.66
C HIS A 97 -1.73 -13.22 -0.04
N TRP A 98 -0.74 -12.44 0.43
CA TRP A 98 -0.94 -11.07 0.89
C TRP A 98 -1.03 -10.05 -0.25
N TYR A 99 -0.53 -10.41 -1.44
CA TYR A 99 -0.42 -9.48 -2.58
C TYR A 99 0.29 -8.17 -2.17
N GLN A 100 -0.04 -7.07 -2.84
CA GLN A 100 0.28 -5.71 -2.42
C GLN A 100 -1.03 -4.92 -2.25
N ILE A 101 -0.94 -3.78 -1.57
CA ILE A 101 -2.07 -2.87 -1.36
C ILE A 101 -1.89 -1.59 -2.19
N ARG A 102 -2.98 -1.05 -2.75
CA ARG A 102 -3.01 0.27 -3.41
C ARG A 102 -4.09 1.15 -2.78
N PHE A 103 -3.71 2.38 -2.46
CA PHE A 103 -4.61 3.45 -2.02
C PHE A 103 -4.75 4.46 -3.15
N LEU A 104 -5.96 4.64 -3.67
CA LEU A 104 -6.22 5.58 -4.74
C LEU A 104 -6.37 7.01 -4.21
N LEU A 105 -5.94 7.99 -5.00
CA LEU A 105 -6.21 9.41 -4.78
C LEU A 105 -7.51 9.77 -5.52
N GLU A 106 -8.39 10.51 -4.85
CA GLU A 106 -9.64 11.09 -5.40
C GLU A 106 -9.38 12.45 -6.08
#